data_AF-A0A961V496-F1
#
_entry.id   AF-A0A961V496-F1
#
_cell.length_a   1.000
_cell.length_b   1.000
_cell.length_c   1.000
_cell.angle_alpha   90.00
_cell.angle_beta   90.00
_cell.angle_gamma   90.00
#
_symmetry.space_group_name_H-M   'P 1'
#
loop_
_entity.id
_entity.type
_entity.pdbx_description
1 polymer ?
#
loop_
_entity_poly.entity_id
_entity_poly.type
_entity_poly.pdbx_seq_one_letter_code
_entity_poly.pdbx_strand_id
1 'polypeptide(L)'
;SLQLSDVPILLENQEKTGYQVQLKPKIAEHVFSFNVTDDDMEKRKVFGDLRFRKAMSIAINRQELNETAYFGQGTPRQYIGFSPTPSFVDPKWETYATEFDPDGAKALLDEIGMVDTDGDGFRELPNGDKIVLNMQFATQGIAGQVVELVAQDWANVGVQTTVKEVTPDEYRSAQSSNALDVGMWEKSQPLAIVLATNELFVPPFENYFAHRNGMLWAEWVDSNGAKGVEPPDYVKQMMEDINAFQSASVGSDESNMLGERLVKNMTENLLFIGTALTPDPIFALNKLKNFPEFKTASYEYYRTFPYRPQQWWLDE
;
A
#
# COMPACT_ATOMS: atom_id res chain seq x y z
N SER A 1 11.15 14.05 -0.78
CA SER A 1 9.96 14.69 -1.37
C SER A 1 9.30 15.53 -0.30
N LEU A 2 8.49 16.53 -0.66
CA LEU A 2 7.66 17.22 0.32
C LEU A 2 6.66 16.22 0.92
N GLN A 3 6.51 16.20 2.23
CA GLN A 3 5.62 15.31 2.96
C GLN A 3 4.54 16.11 3.70
N LEU A 4 3.49 15.42 4.13
CA LEU A 4 2.41 16.03 4.91
C LEU A 4 2.91 16.67 6.23
N SER A 5 3.99 16.12 6.80
CA SER A 5 4.69 16.67 7.97
C SER A 5 5.35 18.03 7.74
N ASP A 6 5.59 18.42 6.48
CA ASP A 6 6.14 19.73 6.13
C ASP A 6 5.05 20.83 6.06
N VAL A 7 3.77 20.45 6.05
CA VAL A 7 2.65 21.40 5.86
C VAL A 7 2.56 22.46 6.95
N PRO A 8 2.67 22.14 8.25
CA PRO A 8 2.58 23.16 9.30
C PRO A 8 3.61 24.29 9.12
N ILE A 9 4.86 23.94 8.84
CA ILE A 9 5.93 24.94 8.67
C ILE A 9 5.79 25.71 7.34
N LEU A 10 5.27 25.08 6.30
CA LEU A 10 4.94 25.78 5.05
C LEU A 10 3.82 26.80 5.26
N LEU A 11 2.75 26.44 5.96
CA LEU A 11 1.66 27.37 6.24
C LEU A 11 2.12 28.55 7.12
N GLU A 12 2.96 28.30 8.13
CA GLU A 12 3.51 29.35 9.00
C GLU A 12 4.33 30.39 8.24
N ASN A 13 5.05 29.97 7.20
CA ASN A 13 5.97 30.83 6.45
C ASN A 13 5.39 31.36 5.13
N GLN A 14 4.16 30.95 4.77
CA GLN A 14 3.52 31.26 3.49
C GLN A 14 3.49 32.77 3.17
N GLU A 15 2.99 33.59 4.10
CA GLU A 15 2.89 35.04 3.91
C GLU A 15 4.26 35.72 3.91
N LYS A 16 5.15 35.30 4.81
CA LYS A 16 6.49 35.90 4.97
C LYS A 16 7.38 35.69 3.75
N THR A 17 7.28 34.53 3.12
CA THR A 17 8.14 34.13 2.00
C THR A 17 7.47 34.33 0.63
N GLY A 18 6.15 34.55 0.59
CA GLY A 18 5.42 34.88 -0.64
C GLY A 18 5.18 33.68 -1.55
N TYR A 19 4.71 32.56 -1.00
CA TYR A 19 4.19 31.42 -1.75
C TYR A 19 2.73 31.14 -1.37
N GLN A 20 2.12 30.17 -2.04
CA GLN A 20 0.82 29.59 -1.72
C GLN A 20 0.98 28.08 -1.55
N VAL A 21 0.24 27.50 -0.61
CA VAL A 21 0.17 26.06 -0.36
C VAL A 21 -1.23 25.56 -0.71
N GLN A 22 -1.30 24.48 -1.46
CA GLN A 22 -2.52 23.72 -1.74
C GLN A 22 -2.37 22.32 -1.14
N LEU A 23 -3.34 21.89 -0.36
CA LEU A 23 -3.43 20.52 0.14
C LEU A 23 -4.48 19.77 -0.69
N LYS A 24 -4.07 18.71 -1.40
CA LYS A 24 -4.92 18.07 -2.42
C LYS A 24 -4.98 16.56 -2.31
N PRO A 25 -6.13 15.94 -2.62
CA PRO A 25 -6.29 14.51 -2.48
C PRO A 25 -5.34 13.76 -3.41
N LYS A 26 -4.87 12.60 -2.94
CA LYS A 26 -4.10 11.65 -3.75
C LYS A 26 -4.99 10.57 -4.34
N ILE A 27 -4.41 9.81 -5.26
CA ILE A 27 -4.95 8.54 -5.73
C ILE A 27 -4.37 7.42 -4.87
N ALA A 28 -3.05 7.32 -4.79
CA ALA A 28 -2.37 6.28 -4.05
C ALA A 28 -2.34 6.53 -2.54
N GLU A 29 -2.53 5.46 -1.77
CA GLU A 29 -2.43 5.41 -0.31
C GLU A 29 -1.26 4.56 0.13
N HIS A 30 -0.76 4.75 1.36
CA HIS A 30 0.31 3.92 1.89
C HIS A 30 -0.23 2.54 2.29
N VAL A 31 0.41 1.49 1.79
CA VAL A 31 0.05 0.11 2.09
C VAL A 31 1.26 -0.68 2.59
N PHE A 32 0.99 -1.70 3.40
CA PHE A 32 1.96 -2.70 3.83
C PHE A 32 1.60 -4.06 3.20
N SER A 33 2.58 -4.92 2.98
CA SER A 33 2.33 -6.31 2.58
C SER A 33 3.43 -7.22 3.07
N PHE A 34 3.15 -8.52 3.08
CA PHE A 34 4.15 -9.55 3.37
C PHE A 34 4.58 -10.23 2.09
N ASN A 35 5.82 -10.72 2.06
CA ASN A 35 6.32 -11.51 0.95
C ASN A 35 5.69 -12.91 0.93
N VAL A 36 4.59 -13.04 0.21
CA VAL A 36 3.85 -14.30 0.06
C VAL A 36 4.61 -15.36 -0.75
N THR A 37 5.81 -15.02 -1.23
CA THR A 37 6.74 -15.89 -1.92
C THR A 37 8.12 -15.97 -1.26
N ASP A 38 8.23 -15.67 0.04
CA ASP A 38 9.50 -15.65 0.80
C ASP A 38 10.34 -16.93 0.63
N ASP A 39 11.66 -16.85 0.43
CA ASP A 39 12.50 -18.04 0.25
C ASP A 39 12.59 -18.92 1.52
N ASP A 40 12.38 -18.33 2.69
CA ASP A 40 12.16 -19.07 3.94
C ASP A 40 10.75 -19.67 3.93
N MET A 41 10.69 -21.00 3.88
CA MET A 41 9.42 -21.74 3.77
C MET A 41 8.52 -21.58 5.00
N GLU A 42 9.07 -21.35 6.19
CA GLU A 42 8.27 -21.18 7.41
C GLU A 42 7.67 -19.76 7.47
N LYS A 43 8.45 -18.74 7.08
CA LYS A 43 7.90 -17.40 6.85
C LYS A 43 6.84 -17.40 5.75
N ARG A 44 7.11 -18.04 4.60
CA ARG A 44 6.17 -18.13 3.47
C ARG A 44 4.83 -18.74 3.88
N LYS A 45 4.83 -19.79 4.71
CA LYS A 45 3.59 -20.40 5.22
C LYS A 45 2.78 -19.39 6.02
N VAL A 46 3.41 -18.67 6.95
CA VAL A 46 2.74 -17.67 7.80
C VAL A 46 2.26 -16.48 6.96
N PHE A 47 3.12 -15.91 6.11
CA PHE A 47 2.78 -14.79 5.23
C PHE A 47 1.68 -15.16 4.24
N GLY A 48 1.63 -16.42 3.81
CA GLY A 48 0.59 -17.00 2.96
C GLY A 48 -0.75 -17.24 3.66
N ASP A 49 -0.78 -17.36 5.00
CA ASP A 49 -2.02 -17.55 5.76
C ASP A 49 -2.81 -16.22 5.87
N LEU A 50 -4.08 -16.24 5.46
CA LEU A 50 -4.95 -15.07 5.54
C LEU A 50 -5.16 -14.60 6.99
N ARG A 51 -5.19 -15.51 7.96
CA ARG A 51 -5.38 -15.17 9.37
C ARG A 51 -4.22 -14.33 9.89
N PHE A 52 -2.99 -14.63 9.47
CA PHE A 52 -1.83 -13.79 9.78
C PHE A 52 -2.03 -12.39 9.21
N ARG A 53 -2.28 -12.25 7.90
CA ARG A 53 -2.45 -10.93 7.27
C ARG A 53 -3.62 -10.15 7.87
N LYS A 54 -4.70 -10.83 8.25
CA LYS A 54 -5.83 -10.22 8.98
C LYS A 54 -5.42 -9.75 10.37
N ALA A 55 -4.71 -10.56 11.14
CA ALA A 55 -4.17 -10.18 12.45
C ALA A 55 -3.31 -8.91 12.34
N MET A 56 -2.39 -8.89 11.37
CA MET A 56 -1.51 -7.74 11.14
C MET A 56 -2.28 -6.50 10.67
N SER A 57 -3.39 -6.65 9.95
CA SER A 57 -4.26 -5.54 9.56
C SER A 57 -5.01 -4.95 10.74
N ILE A 58 -5.66 -5.78 11.56
CA ILE A 58 -6.48 -5.31 12.69
C ILE A 58 -5.65 -4.90 13.92
N ALA A 59 -4.36 -5.27 13.95
CA ALA A 59 -3.40 -4.74 14.91
C ALA A 59 -3.06 -3.26 14.67
N ILE A 60 -3.28 -2.71 13.46
CA ILE A 60 -2.89 -1.34 13.14
C ILE A 60 -3.92 -0.34 13.66
N ASN A 61 -3.49 0.57 14.54
CA ASN A 61 -4.30 1.68 15.00
C ASN A 61 -4.34 2.80 13.96
N ARG A 62 -5.16 2.64 12.92
CA ARG A 62 -5.25 3.62 11.81
C ARG A 62 -5.72 5.00 12.27
N GLN A 63 -6.46 5.09 13.37
CA GLN A 63 -6.86 6.38 13.93
C GLN A 63 -5.66 7.11 14.55
N GLU A 64 -4.89 6.44 15.41
CA GLU A 64 -3.68 7.01 15.99
C GLU A 64 -2.64 7.37 14.92
N LEU A 65 -2.49 6.50 13.91
CA LEU A 65 -1.65 6.75 12.75
C LEU A 65 -2.09 8.03 12.02
N ASN A 66 -3.40 8.22 11.83
CA ASN A 66 -3.94 9.44 11.23
C ASN A 66 -3.66 10.69 12.07
N GLU A 67 -3.91 10.63 13.37
CA GLU A 67 -3.70 11.76 14.28
C GLU A 67 -2.22 12.14 14.39
N THR A 68 -1.34 11.14 14.51
CA THR A 68 0.07 11.32 14.88
C THR A 68 0.97 11.54 13.67
N ALA A 69 0.78 10.77 12.59
CA ALA A 69 1.63 10.84 11.39
C ALA A 69 1.01 11.64 10.25
N TYR A 70 -0.33 11.69 10.17
CA TYR A 70 -1.05 12.41 9.12
C TYR A 70 -1.74 13.69 9.59
N PHE A 71 -1.51 14.11 10.85
CA PHE A 71 -2.04 15.36 11.41
C PHE A 71 -3.58 15.50 11.25
N GLY A 72 -4.28 14.36 11.33
CA GLY A 72 -5.73 14.25 11.15
C GLY A 72 -6.24 14.49 9.73
N GLN A 73 -5.35 14.57 8.73
CA GLN A 73 -5.74 14.83 7.33
C GLN A 73 -5.98 13.57 6.51
N GLY A 74 -5.60 12.40 7.01
CA GLY A 74 -5.85 11.13 6.36
C GLY A 74 -7.28 10.62 6.57
N THR A 75 -7.71 9.78 5.64
CA THR A 75 -8.95 9.00 5.72
C THR A 75 -8.57 7.53 5.90
N PRO A 76 -8.63 6.98 7.13
CA PRO A 76 -8.39 5.56 7.38
C PRO A 76 -9.25 4.67 6.49
N ARG A 77 -8.62 3.76 5.75
CA ARG A 77 -9.32 2.79 4.91
C ARG A 77 -8.43 1.61 4.53
N GLN A 78 -9.05 0.57 4.01
CA GLN A 78 -8.43 -0.57 3.39
C GLN A 78 -8.13 -0.29 1.92
N TYR A 79 -7.05 -0.89 1.42
CA TYR A 79 -6.69 -0.85 0.01
C TYR A 79 -7.61 -1.75 -0.81
N ILE A 80 -8.22 -1.16 -1.85
CA ILE A 80 -9.17 -1.86 -2.73
C ILE A 80 -8.70 -1.97 -4.18
N GLY A 81 -7.51 -1.47 -4.51
CA GLY A 81 -6.99 -1.41 -5.89
C GLY A 81 -7.33 -0.13 -6.66
N PHE A 82 -8.50 0.44 -6.39
CA PHE A 82 -8.98 1.63 -7.08
C PHE A 82 -9.02 2.86 -6.19
N SER A 83 -8.68 4.01 -6.76
CA SER A 83 -8.91 5.30 -6.12
C SER A 83 -9.07 6.37 -7.22
N PRO A 84 -10.12 7.21 -7.20
CA PRO A 84 -11.30 7.10 -6.35
C PRO A 84 -12.07 5.80 -6.56
N THR A 85 -12.87 5.41 -5.59
CA THR A 85 -13.67 4.18 -5.59
C THR A 85 -14.71 4.20 -6.70
N PRO A 86 -14.67 3.27 -7.67
CA PRO A 86 -15.64 3.19 -8.75
C PRO A 86 -17.05 2.89 -8.22
N SER A 87 -18.08 3.35 -8.93
CA SER A 87 -19.48 3.19 -8.50
C SER A 87 -19.99 1.76 -8.44
N PHE A 88 -19.31 0.81 -9.09
CA PHE A 88 -19.63 -0.62 -9.03
C PHE A 88 -19.07 -1.29 -7.77
N VAL A 89 -18.19 -0.61 -7.03
CA VAL A 89 -17.55 -1.16 -5.84
C VAL A 89 -18.42 -0.92 -4.61
N ASP A 90 -18.69 -1.99 -3.86
CA ASP A 90 -19.36 -1.87 -2.57
C ASP A 90 -18.45 -1.13 -1.56
N PRO A 91 -18.87 0.01 -0.97
CA PRO A 91 -18.05 0.78 -0.03
C PRO A 91 -17.59 -0.01 1.20
N LYS A 92 -18.23 -1.15 1.53
CA LYS A 92 -17.78 -2.01 2.63
C LYS A 92 -16.31 -2.44 2.48
N TRP A 93 -15.81 -2.55 1.24
CA TRP A 93 -14.43 -2.97 0.97
C TRP A 93 -13.41 -1.98 1.51
N GLU A 94 -13.72 -0.69 1.55
CA GLU A 94 -12.84 0.34 2.14
C GLU A 94 -12.70 0.19 3.66
N THR A 95 -13.56 -0.61 4.31
CA THR A 95 -13.55 -0.86 5.75
C THR A 95 -13.24 -2.32 6.11
N TYR A 96 -12.79 -3.12 5.14
CA TYR A 96 -12.49 -4.53 5.39
C TYR A 96 -11.24 -4.70 6.25
N ALA A 97 -11.38 -5.35 7.41
CA ALA A 97 -10.30 -5.60 8.37
C ALA A 97 -9.56 -4.32 8.79
N THR A 98 -10.28 -3.21 8.94
CA THR A 98 -9.72 -1.91 9.37
C THR A 98 -9.99 -1.61 10.84
N GLU A 99 -10.76 -2.45 11.53
CA GLU A 99 -10.98 -2.37 12.97
C GLU A 99 -9.64 -2.45 13.73
N PHE A 100 -9.51 -1.68 14.81
CA PHE A 100 -8.37 -1.81 15.73
C PHE A 100 -8.75 -2.78 16.85
N ASP A 101 -8.28 -4.03 16.73
CA ASP A 101 -8.55 -5.12 17.66
C ASP A 101 -7.27 -5.93 17.95
N PRO A 102 -6.37 -5.42 18.82
CA PRO A 102 -5.14 -6.13 19.20
C PRO A 102 -5.39 -7.49 19.85
N ASP A 103 -6.50 -7.65 20.57
CA ASP A 103 -6.83 -8.93 21.22
C ASP A 103 -7.29 -9.97 20.19
N GLY A 104 -8.12 -9.57 19.23
CA GLY A 104 -8.47 -10.39 18.07
C GLY A 104 -7.26 -10.73 17.20
N ALA A 105 -6.33 -9.80 17.02
CA ALA A 105 -5.06 -10.08 16.32
C ALA A 105 -4.25 -11.17 17.03
N LYS A 106 -4.07 -11.05 18.34
CA LYS A 106 -3.39 -12.07 19.16
C LYS A 106 -4.06 -13.44 19.05
N ALA A 107 -5.38 -13.49 19.10
CA ALA A 107 -6.13 -14.75 18.95
C ALA A 107 -5.93 -15.40 17.57
N LEU A 108 -5.96 -14.61 16.49
CA LEU A 108 -5.68 -15.11 15.14
C LEU A 108 -4.25 -15.64 14.99
N LEU A 109 -3.27 -15.02 15.66
CA LEU A 109 -1.89 -15.50 15.71
C LEU A 109 -1.77 -16.82 16.51
N ASP A 110 -2.51 -16.95 17.62
CA ASP A 110 -2.58 -18.21 18.38
C ASP A 110 -3.17 -19.34 17.52
N GLU A 111 -4.22 -19.07 16.74
CA GLU A 111 -4.88 -20.06 15.87
C GLU A 111 -3.97 -20.65 14.77
N ILE A 112 -2.95 -19.91 14.35
CA ILE A 112 -1.95 -20.37 13.39
C ILE A 112 -0.70 -20.96 14.05
N GLY A 113 -0.69 -21.04 15.39
CA GLY A 113 0.40 -21.62 16.17
C GLY A 113 1.58 -20.69 16.41
N MET A 114 1.44 -19.38 16.15
CA MET A 114 2.45 -18.40 16.52
C MET A 114 2.26 -17.98 17.97
N VAL A 115 3.04 -18.52 18.88
CA VAL A 115 2.92 -18.28 20.33
C VAL A 115 4.29 -17.95 20.91
N ASP A 116 4.33 -17.19 22.01
CA ASP A 116 5.55 -16.96 22.79
C ASP A 116 5.83 -18.19 23.67
N THR A 117 6.91 -18.89 23.36
CA THR A 117 7.32 -20.15 23.99
C THR A 117 8.47 -20.00 24.97
N ASP A 118 9.23 -18.91 24.88
CA ASP A 118 10.43 -18.67 25.70
C ASP A 118 10.26 -17.54 26.74
N GLY A 119 9.14 -16.81 26.68
CA GLY A 119 8.74 -15.77 27.62
C GLY A 119 9.42 -14.43 27.39
N ASP A 120 10.01 -14.20 26.21
CA ASP A 120 10.65 -12.92 25.87
C ASP A 120 9.68 -11.80 25.46
N GLY A 121 8.38 -12.14 25.35
CA GLY A 121 7.31 -11.22 24.97
C GLY A 121 6.99 -11.20 23.48
N PHE A 122 7.72 -11.96 22.66
CA PHE A 122 7.49 -12.11 21.23
C PHE A 122 7.12 -13.54 20.87
N ARG A 123 6.35 -13.69 19.79
CA ARG A 123 5.84 -14.96 19.28
C ARG A 123 6.87 -15.60 18.37
N GLU A 124 7.02 -16.92 18.46
CA GLU A 124 7.75 -17.71 17.48
C GLU A 124 6.88 -18.08 16.27
N LEU A 125 7.55 -18.54 15.22
CA LEU A 125 6.90 -19.29 14.14
C LEU A 125 6.31 -20.60 14.68
N PRO A 126 5.36 -21.23 13.96
CA PRO A 126 4.74 -22.48 14.40
C PRO A 126 5.71 -23.66 14.59
N ASN A 127 6.92 -23.57 14.02
CA ASN A 127 7.99 -24.55 14.20
C ASN A 127 8.89 -24.27 15.43
N GLY A 128 8.67 -23.17 16.14
CA GLY A 128 9.45 -22.73 17.31
C GLY A 128 10.64 -21.82 16.97
N ASP A 129 10.86 -21.46 15.70
CA ASP A 129 11.92 -20.53 15.33
C ASP A 129 11.49 -19.08 15.64
N LYS A 130 12.44 -18.24 16.05
CA LYS A 130 12.18 -16.81 16.25
C LYS A 130 11.85 -16.13 14.93
N ILE A 131 10.85 -15.25 14.93
CA ILE A 131 10.56 -14.36 13.81
C ILE A 131 10.83 -12.91 14.17
N VAL A 132 11.64 -12.26 13.33
CA VAL A 132 11.83 -10.82 13.34
C VAL A 132 11.53 -10.32 11.93
N LEU A 133 10.52 -9.45 11.82
CA LEU A 133 10.16 -8.83 10.56
C LEU A 133 11.11 -7.68 10.24
N ASN A 134 11.89 -7.80 9.17
CA ASN A 134 12.78 -6.73 8.74
C ASN A 134 12.00 -5.74 7.86
N MET A 135 11.68 -4.57 8.43
CA MET A 135 10.98 -3.47 7.78
C MET A 135 12.00 -2.48 7.20
N GLN A 136 12.41 -2.74 5.97
CA GLN A 136 13.20 -1.79 5.19
C GLN A 136 12.26 -0.82 4.47
N PHE A 137 12.51 0.47 4.57
CA PHE A 137 11.67 1.49 3.92
C PHE A 137 12.52 2.58 3.27
N ALA A 138 11.96 3.26 2.27
CA ALA A 138 12.56 4.47 1.72
C ALA A 138 11.58 5.64 1.85
N THR A 139 12.09 6.79 2.29
CA THR A 139 11.32 8.04 2.52
C THR A 139 10.68 8.63 1.26
N GLN A 140 11.02 8.10 0.08
CA GLN A 140 10.32 8.40 -1.16
C GLN A 140 8.90 7.81 -1.21
N GLY A 141 8.68 6.63 -0.62
CA GLY A 141 7.42 5.89 -0.73
C GLY A 141 6.58 5.88 0.53
N ILE A 142 7.19 6.03 1.72
CA ILE A 142 6.46 6.10 2.99
C ILE A 142 7.29 6.84 4.04
N ALA A 143 6.64 7.61 4.91
CA ALA A 143 7.33 8.33 5.98
C ALA A 143 7.75 7.38 7.12
N GLY A 144 8.95 7.57 7.68
CA GLY A 144 9.48 6.70 8.73
C GLY A 144 8.59 6.61 9.97
N GLN A 145 7.96 7.72 10.36
CA GLN A 145 7.02 7.76 11.48
C GLN A 145 5.82 6.81 11.28
N VAL A 146 5.33 6.65 10.05
CA VAL A 146 4.25 5.70 9.74
C VAL A 146 4.74 4.27 9.95
N VAL A 147 5.96 3.97 9.50
CA VAL A 147 6.58 2.65 9.62
C VAL A 147 6.83 2.30 11.08
N GLU A 148 7.33 3.24 11.88
CA GLU A 148 7.60 3.06 13.31
C GLU A 148 6.32 2.81 14.12
N LEU A 149 5.22 3.53 13.82
CA LEU A 149 3.93 3.30 14.48
C LEU A 149 3.37 1.91 14.15
N VAL A 150 3.38 1.50 12.87
CA VAL A 150 2.94 0.15 12.47
C VAL A 150 3.83 -0.93 13.08
N ALA A 151 5.15 -0.71 13.13
CA ALA A 151 6.08 -1.62 13.79
C ALA A 151 5.75 -1.78 15.29
N GLN A 152 5.43 -0.68 15.98
CA GLN A 152 5.05 -0.70 17.39
C GLN A 152 3.70 -1.44 17.60
N ASP A 153 2.71 -1.20 16.74
CA ASP A 153 1.42 -1.90 16.77
C ASP A 153 1.59 -3.42 16.62
N TRP A 154 2.47 -3.84 15.73
CA TRP A 154 2.80 -5.25 15.52
C TRP A 154 3.59 -5.85 16.68
N ALA A 155 4.53 -5.11 17.26
CA ALA A 155 5.23 -5.51 18.48
C ALA A 155 4.26 -5.67 19.67
N ASN A 156 3.23 -4.83 19.78
CA ASN A 156 2.22 -4.91 20.85
C ASN A 156 1.37 -6.19 20.79
N VAL A 157 1.28 -6.83 19.63
CA VAL A 157 0.63 -8.15 19.47
C VAL A 157 1.64 -9.30 19.47
N GLY A 158 2.91 -9.03 19.79
CA GLY A 158 3.97 -10.02 19.96
C GLY A 158 4.74 -10.34 18.68
N VAL A 159 4.61 -9.58 17.59
CA VAL A 159 5.39 -9.80 16.37
C VAL A 159 6.57 -8.84 16.34
N GLN A 160 7.78 -9.35 16.56
CA GLN A 160 8.97 -8.52 16.61
C GLN A 160 9.32 -7.92 15.24
N THR A 161 9.73 -6.66 15.22
CA THR A 161 10.10 -5.92 14.00
C THR A 161 11.42 -5.19 14.16
N THR A 162 12.18 -5.04 13.07
CA THR A 162 13.29 -4.08 12.96
C THR A 162 12.98 -3.07 11.87
N VAL A 163 13.27 -1.79 12.11
CA VAL A 163 13.02 -0.71 11.15
C VAL A 163 14.34 -0.15 10.64
N LYS A 164 14.48 -0.04 9.32
CA LYS A 164 15.68 0.52 8.68
C LYS A 164 15.32 1.38 7.47
N GLU A 165 15.72 2.65 7.51
CA GLU A 165 15.70 3.49 6.32
C GLU A 165 16.82 3.07 5.37
N VAL A 166 16.48 2.94 4.10
CA VAL A 166 17.40 2.64 2.99
C VAL A 166 17.13 3.60 1.83
N THR A 167 18.06 3.66 0.88
CA THR A 167 17.82 4.42 -0.34
C THR A 167 16.72 3.76 -1.19
N PRO A 168 16.00 4.51 -2.06
CA PRO A 168 15.01 3.91 -2.95
C PRO A 168 15.59 2.82 -3.87
N ASP A 169 16.85 2.96 -4.28
CA ASP A 169 17.51 1.97 -5.14
C ASP A 169 17.85 0.68 -4.38
N GLU A 170 18.31 0.79 -3.13
CA GLU A 170 18.49 -0.36 -2.23
C GLU A 170 17.16 -1.06 -1.96
N TYR A 171 16.08 -0.31 -1.64
CA TYR A 171 14.74 -0.88 -1.42
C TYR A 171 14.24 -1.65 -2.65
N ARG A 172 14.32 -1.04 -3.84
CA ARG A 172 13.86 -1.69 -5.08
C ARG A 172 14.73 -2.88 -5.45
N SER A 173 16.02 -2.84 -5.17
CA SER A 173 16.93 -3.98 -5.36
C SER A 173 16.50 -5.16 -4.49
N ALA A 174 16.29 -4.93 -3.19
CA ALA A 174 15.79 -5.95 -2.25
C ALA A 174 14.40 -6.48 -2.64
N GLN A 175 13.49 -5.60 -3.07
CA GLN A 175 12.17 -6.00 -3.59
C GLN A 175 12.30 -6.91 -4.81
N SER A 176 13.12 -6.52 -5.80
CA SER A 176 13.35 -7.32 -7.02
C SER A 176 14.02 -8.66 -6.75
N SER A 177 14.85 -8.76 -5.71
CA SER A 177 15.51 -10.00 -5.31
C SER A 177 14.69 -10.82 -4.31
N ASN A 178 13.40 -10.52 -4.13
CA ASN A 178 12.50 -11.25 -3.22
C ASN A 178 12.97 -11.27 -1.75
N ALA A 179 13.72 -10.25 -1.32
CA ALA A 179 14.45 -10.25 -0.04
C ALA A 179 13.83 -9.35 1.04
N LEU A 180 12.66 -8.76 0.79
CA LEU A 180 11.90 -8.01 1.78
C LEU A 180 10.96 -8.97 2.51
N ASP A 181 10.96 -8.97 3.84
CA ASP A 181 9.92 -9.66 4.63
C ASP A 181 8.59 -8.91 4.48
N VAL A 182 8.67 -7.57 4.61
CA VAL A 182 7.55 -6.63 4.57
C VAL A 182 7.79 -5.61 3.46
N GLY A 183 6.89 -5.57 2.48
CA GLY A 183 6.84 -4.51 1.49
C GLY A 183 6.03 -3.32 2.00
N MET A 184 6.46 -2.10 1.69
CA MET A 184 5.72 -0.87 1.99
C MET A 184 5.98 0.20 0.95
N TRP A 185 4.91 0.74 0.36
CA TRP A 185 4.96 1.82 -0.60
C TRP A 185 3.55 2.41 -0.77
N GLU A 186 3.42 3.32 -1.73
CA GLU A 186 2.11 3.81 -2.20
C GLU A 186 1.47 2.83 -3.18
N LYS A 187 0.14 2.69 -3.10
CA LYS A 187 -0.65 1.87 -4.04
C LYS A 187 -2.05 2.43 -4.26
N SER A 188 -2.54 2.25 -5.49
CA SER A 188 -3.92 2.43 -6.03
C SER A 188 -3.80 3.08 -7.40
N GLN A 189 -4.78 2.83 -8.27
CA GLN A 189 -4.84 3.45 -9.59
C GLN A 189 -6.26 3.97 -9.85
N PRO A 190 -6.42 5.02 -10.67
CA PRO A 190 -7.75 5.40 -11.16
C PRO A 190 -8.25 4.32 -12.14
N LEU A 191 -9.57 4.16 -12.21
CA LEU A 191 -10.23 3.20 -13.11
C LEU A 191 -9.70 3.27 -14.55
N ALA A 192 -9.47 4.48 -15.07
CA ALA A 192 -8.97 4.67 -16.43
C ALA A 192 -7.58 4.05 -16.68
N ILE A 193 -6.71 4.00 -15.66
CA ILE A 193 -5.39 3.36 -15.78
C ILE A 193 -5.54 1.84 -15.68
N VAL A 194 -6.36 1.34 -14.75
CA VAL A 194 -6.65 -0.10 -14.65
C VAL A 194 -7.29 -0.66 -15.93
N LEU A 195 -8.07 0.15 -16.65
CA LEU A 195 -8.61 -0.25 -17.97
C LEU A 195 -7.54 -0.32 -19.06
N ALA A 196 -6.38 0.30 -18.86
CA ALA A 196 -5.29 0.35 -19.84
C ALA A 196 -4.12 -0.60 -19.50
N THR A 197 -3.92 -0.95 -18.23
CA THR A 197 -2.89 -1.89 -17.77
C THR A 197 -3.42 -2.83 -16.70
N ASN A 198 -2.99 -4.09 -16.75
CA ASN A 198 -3.40 -5.13 -15.81
C ASN A 198 -2.39 -5.33 -14.65
N GLU A 199 -1.29 -4.57 -14.62
CA GLU A 199 -0.16 -4.77 -13.70
C GLU A 199 -0.56 -4.84 -12.22
N LEU A 200 -1.59 -4.08 -11.81
CA LEU A 200 -2.06 -4.04 -10.42
C LEU A 200 -2.71 -5.36 -9.95
N PHE A 201 -3.19 -6.19 -10.88
CA PHE A 201 -3.92 -7.44 -10.62
C PHE A 201 -3.21 -8.71 -11.13
N VAL A 202 -2.01 -8.56 -11.71
CA VAL A 202 -1.17 -9.66 -12.18
C VAL A 202 0.13 -9.66 -11.38
N PRO A 203 0.59 -10.80 -10.81
CA PRO A 203 1.88 -10.87 -10.14
C PRO A 203 3.01 -10.29 -11.01
N PRO A 204 3.92 -9.47 -10.45
CA PRO A 204 4.14 -9.27 -9.02
C PRO A 204 3.31 -8.12 -8.41
N PHE A 205 2.19 -7.76 -9.06
CA PHE A 205 1.16 -6.78 -8.68
C PHE A 205 1.52 -5.32 -8.88
N GLU A 206 2.61 -5.02 -9.62
CA GLU A 206 3.01 -3.71 -10.15
C GLU A 206 4.42 -3.83 -10.76
N ASN A 207 4.95 -2.76 -11.33
CA ASN A 207 6.29 -2.74 -11.91
C ASN A 207 7.41 -2.44 -10.89
N TYR A 208 8.65 -2.35 -11.38
CA TYR A 208 9.86 -2.09 -10.58
C TYR A 208 9.79 -0.85 -9.69
N PHE A 209 9.09 0.20 -10.12
CA PHE A 209 9.04 1.47 -9.41
C PHE A 209 7.98 1.52 -8.30
N ALA A 210 7.13 0.51 -8.22
CA ALA A 210 5.97 0.45 -7.35
C ALA A 210 6.02 -0.77 -6.41
N HIS A 211 4.93 -1.00 -5.67
CA HIS A 211 4.84 -2.01 -4.61
C HIS A 211 4.57 -3.41 -5.17
N ARG A 212 5.51 -4.33 -4.95
CA ARG A 212 5.43 -5.73 -5.34
C ARG A 212 5.58 -6.67 -4.16
N ASN A 213 4.88 -7.79 -4.13
CA ASN A 213 5.01 -8.80 -3.06
C ASN A 213 4.83 -10.27 -3.47
N GLY A 214 4.73 -10.56 -4.77
CA GLY A 214 4.58 -11.92 -5.31
C GLY A 214 5.59 -12.21 -6.42
N MET A 215 6.88 -12.05 -6.14
CA MET A 215 7.93 -12.13 -7.16
C MET A 215 8.05 -13.53 -7.79
N LEU A 216 7.97 -14.60 -7.00
CA LEU A 216 8.06 -15.96 -7.55
C LEU A 216 6.77 -16.40 -8.25
N TRP A 217 5.62 -15.79 -7.93
CA TRP A 217 4.40 -15.97 -8.71
C TRP A 217 4.54 -15.35 -10.10
N ALA A 218 5.17 -14.17 -10.20
CA ALA A 218 5.48 -13.55 -11.49
C ALA A 218 6.41 -14.44 -12.33
N GLU A 219 7.46 -15.01 -11.72
CA GLU A 219 8.35 -15.94 -12.42
C GLU A 219 7.59 -17.18 -12.95
N TRP A 220 6.62 -17.69 -12.19
CA TRP A 220 5.77 -18.79 -12.62
C TRP A 220 4.89 -18.42 -13.82
N VAL A 221 4.28 -17.23 -13.78
CA VAL A 221 3.46 -16.71 -14.89
C VAL A 221 4.33 -16.52 -16.14
N ASP A 222 5.46 -15.82 -16.02
CA ASP A 222 6.35 -15.48 -17.14
C ASP A 222 6.97 -16.73 -17.79
N SER A 223 7.21 -17.77 -17.00
CA SER A 223 7.80 -19.03 -17.45
C SER A 223 6.77 -20.07 -17.91
N ASN A 224 5.47 -19.74 -17.92
CA ASN A 224 4.38 -20.69 -18.17
C ASN A 224 4.47 -21.93 -17.25
N GLY A 225 4.77 -21.72 -15.98
CA GLY A 225 4.84 -22.73 -14.94
C GLY A 225 6.13 -23.53 -14.87
N ALA A 226 7.14 -23.20 -15.68
CA ALA A 226 8.42 -23.91 -15.67
C ALA A 226 9.34 -23.53 -14.49
N LYS A 227 9.14 -22.35 -13.90
CA LYS A 227 9.94 -21.80 -12.79
C LYS A 227 9.03 -21.09 -11.76
N GLY A 228 9.61 -20.59 -10.67
CA GLY A 228 8.87 -19.86 -9.65
C GLY A 228 7.94 -20.74 -8.81
N VAL A 229 6.91 -20.11 -8.25
CA VAL A 229 5.91 -20.75 -7.38
C VAL A 229 4.54 -20.59 -8.01
N GLU A 230 3.76 -21.66 -8.10
CA GLU A 230 2.40 -21.57 -8.63
C GLU A 230 1.55 -20.65 -7.74
N PRO A 231 0.90 -19.61 -8.31
CA PRO A 231 0.02 -18.73 -7.55
C PRO A 231 -1.27 -19.47 -7.13
N PRO A 232 -1.86 -19.10 -5.99
CA PRO A 232 -3.13 -19.68 -5.55
C PRO A 232 -4.28 -19.32 -6.49
N ASP A 233 -5.38 -20.08 -6.42
CA ASP A 233 -6.49 -19.96 -7.36
C ASP A 233 -7.12 -18.55 -7.40
N TYR A 234 -7.18 -17.84 -6.28
CA TYR A 234 -7.72 -16.48 -6.26
C TYR A 234 -6.85 -15.49 -7.06
N VAL A 235 -5.53 -15.73 -7.16
CA VAL A 235 -4.62 -14.92 -7.97
C VAL A 235 -4.79 -15.26 -9.45
N LYS A 236 -4.89 -16.56 -9.79
CA LYS A 236 -5.20 -16.99 -11.16
C LYS A 236 -6.54 -16.41 -11.64
N GLN A 237 -7.56 -16.40 -10.77
CA GLN A 237 -8.84 -15.76 -11.05
C GLN A 237 -8.71 -14.26 -11.26
N MET A 238 -7.93 -13.53 -10.44
CA MET A 238 -7.70 -12.09 -10.66
C MET A 238 -7.06 -11.82 -12.02
N MET A 239 -6.11 -12.64 -12.46
CA MET A 239 -5.46 -12.51 -13.78
C MET A 239 -6.46 -12.73 -14.93
N GLU A 240 -7.36 -13.71 -14.81
CA GLU A 240 -8.43 -13.90 -15.79
C GLU A 240 -9.43 -12.73 -15.78
N ASP A 241 -9.82 -12.30 -14.59
CA ASP A 241 -10.82 -11.26 -14.38
C ASP A 241 -10.38 -9.91 -14.93
N ILE A 242 -9.10 -9.54 -14.77
CA ILE A 242 -8.60 -8.26 -15.27
C ILE A 242 -8.58 -8.24 -16.80
N ASN A 243 -8.25 -9.36 -17.45
CA ASN A 243 -8.30 -9.49 -18.90
C ASN A 243 -9.74 -9.41 -19.42
N ALA A 244 -10.68 -10.06 -18.73
CA ALA A 244 -12.10 -9.99 -19.06
C ALA A 244 -12.67 -8.59 -18.82
N PHE A 245 -12.31 -7.95 -17.71
CA PHE A 245 -12.74 -6.61 -17.32
C PHE A 245 -12.34 -5.56 -18.36
N GLN A 246 -11.10 -5.64 -18.86
CA GLN A 246 -10.57 -4.74 -19.90
C GLN A 246 -11.18 -5.02 -21.28
N SER A 247 -11.71 -6.22 -21.52
CA SER A 247 -12.38 -6.60 -22.76
C SER A 247 -13.88 -6.24 -22.76
N ALA A 248 -14.49 -6.15 -21.58
CA ALA A 248 -15.89 -5.81 -21.41
C ALA A 248 -16.16 -4.33 -21.75
N SER A 249 -17.39 -4.04 -22.16
CA SER A 249 -17.83 -2.65 -22.34
C SER A 249 -17.86 -1.93 -20.99
N VAL A 250 -17.09 -0.85 -20.86
CA VAL A 250 -16.98 -0.08 -19.60
C VAL A 250 -18.36 0.34 -19.09
N GLY A 251 -18.66 0.00 -17.83
CA GLY A 251 -19.93 0.32 -17.18
C GLY A 251 -21.07 -0.65 -17.46
N SER A 252 -20.86 -1.71 -18.24
CA SER A 252 -21.82 -2.81 -18.37
C SER A 252 -21.94 -3.61 -17.07
N ASP A 253 -23.03 -4.37 -16.91
CA ASP A 253 -23.21 -5.27 -15.76
C ASP A 253 -22.05 -6.29 -15.65
N GLU A 254 -21.54 -6.77 -16.78
CA GLU A 254 -20.39 -7.66 -16.84
C GLU A 254 -19.11 -6.98 -16.33
N SER A 255 -18.78 -5.79 -16.84
CA SER A 255 -17.60 -5.03 -16.39
C SER A 255 -17.70 -4.70 -14.90
N ASN A 256 -18.86 -4.26 -14.44
CA ASN A 256 -19.09 -3.92 -13.03
C ASN A 256 -18.94 -5.14 -12.10
N MET A 257 -19.50 -6.29 -12.50
CA MET A 257 -19.35 -7.55 -11.76
C MET A 257 -17.89 -8.02 -11.69
N LEU A 258 -17.15 -7.95 -12.82
CA LEU A 258 -15.73 -8.32 -12.86
C LEU A 258 -14.88 -7.37 -12.01
N GLY A 259 -15.14 -6.06 -12.09
CA GLY A 259 -14.48 -5.04 -11.28
C GLY A 259 -14.67 -5.26 -9.78
N GLU A 260 -15.90 -5.54 -9.34
CA GLU A 260 -16.21 -5.88 -7.95
C GLU A 260 -15.51 -7.18 -7.51
N ARG A 261 -15.42 -8.19 -8.39
CA ARG A 261 -14.72 -9.45 -8.07
C ARG A 261 -13.21 -9.25 -7.94
N LEU A 262 -12.62 -8.38 -8.77
CA LEU A 262 -11.22 -7.95 -8.63
C LEU A 262 -10.97 -7.29 -7.26
N VAL A 263 -11.84 -6.35 -6.86
CA VAL A 263 -11.75 -5.70 -5.55
C VAL A 263 -11.88 -6.73 -4.42
N LYS A 264 -12.90 -7.59 -4.48
CA LYS A 264 -13.12 -8.64 -3.48
C LYS A 264 -11.88 -9.52 -3.32
N ASN A 265 -11.32 -10.04 -4.42
CA ASN A 265 -10.17 -10.94 -4.36
C ASN A 265 -8.91 -10.23 -3.85
N MET A 266 -8.67 -8.97 -4.24
CA MET A 266 -7.53 -8.18 -3.74
C MET A 266 -7.66 -7.90 -2.24
N THR A 267 -8.85 -7.48 -1.82
CA THR A 267 -9.13 -6.95 -0.48
C THR A 267 -9.33 -8.06 0.55
N GLU A 268 -10.16 -9.08 0.27
CA GLU A 268 -10.40 -10.19 1.20
C GLU A 268 -9.17 -11.03 1.46
N ASN A 269 -8.26 -11.12 0.47
CA ASN A 269 -7.00 -11.83 0.66
C ASN A 269 -5.93 -10.97 1.33
N LEU A 270 -6.17 -9.68 1.59
CA LEU A 270 -5.22 -8.77 2.26
C LEU A 270 -3.81 -8.87 1.67
N LEU A 271 -3.70 -8.96 0.34
CA LEU A 271 -2.40 -8.95 -0.34
C LEU A 271 -1.64 -7.65 -0.06
N PHE A 272 -2.40 -6.57 0.16
CA PHE A 272 -1.92 -5.28 0.62
C PHE A 272 -2.86 -4.80 1.72
N ILE A 273 -2.29 -4.26 2.78
CA ILE A 273 -2.96 -3.74 3.97
C ILE A 273 -2.89 -2.21 3.89
N GLY A 274 -4.03 -1.58 3.60
CA GLY A 274 -4.18 -0.13 3.57
C GLY A 274 -4.13 0.50 4.96
N THR A 275 -3.64 1.74 5.03
CA THR A 275 -3.57 2.53 6.26
C THR A 275 -4.56 3.68 6.24
N ALA A 276 -4.29 4.70 5.42
CA ALA A 276 -5.18 5.81 5.15
C ALA A 276 -4.83 6.45 3.80
N LEU A 277 -5.84 6.98 3.12
CA LEU A 277 -5.63 7.90 2.01
C LEU A 277 -5.33 9.29 2.57
N THR A 278 -4.21 9.87 2.19
CA THR A 278 -3.79 11.21 2.63
C THR A 278 -3.82 12.20 1.47
N PRO A 279 -3.97 13.50 1.75
CA PRO A 279 -3.65 14.53 0.78
C PRO A 279 -2.14 14.79 0.73
N ASP A 280 -1.65 15.26 -0.41
CA ASP A 280 -0.27 15.73 -0.56
C ASP A 280 -0.24 17.26 -0.71
N PRO A 281 0.78 17.92 -0.13
CA PRO A 281 0.99 19.34 -0.31
C PRO A 281 1.64 19.65 -1.66
N ILE A 282 1.17 20.76 -2.24
CA ILE A 282 1.76 21.41 -3.40
C ILE A 282 1.99 22.86 -3.00
N PHE A 283 3.14 23.43 -3.34
CA PHE A 283 3.38 24.85 -3.15
C PHE A 283 3.98 25.49 -4.39
N ALA A 284 3.72 26.78 -4.55
CA ALA A 284 4.29 27.60 -5.61
C ALA A 284 4.50 29.02 -5.12
N LEU A 285 5.56 29.67 -5.59
CA LEU A 285 5.77 31.10 -5.36
C LEU A 285 4.57 31.90 -5.92
N ASN A 286 4.18 32.97 -5.25
CA ASN A 286 3.11 33.88 -5.74
C ASN A 286 3.50 34.60 -7.04
N LYS A 287 4.80 34.62 -7.35
CA LYS A 287 5.35 35.07 -8.63
C LYS A 287 5.09 34.09 -9.77
N LEU A 288 4.84 32.82 -9.50
CA LEU A 288 4.49 31.84 -10.54
C LEU A 288 3.05 32.05 -10.97
N LYS A 289 2.87 32.63 -12.15
CA LYS A 289 1.57 32.92 -12.75
C LYS A 289 1.09 31.74 -13.57
N ASN A 290 -0.22 31.75 -13.80
CA ASN A 290 -0.94 30.69 -14.50
C ASN A 290 -0.87 29.31 -13.79
N PHE A 291 -0.51 29.34 -12.50
CA PHE A 291 -0.53 28.19 -11.61
C PHE A 291 -1.96 27.91 -11.17
N PRO A 292 -2.59 26.80 -11.62
CA PRO A 292 -4.00 26.55 -11.37
C PRO A 292 -4.24 26.01 -9.96
N GLU A 293 -5.51 25.98 -9.56
CA GLU A 293 -5.94 25.17 -8.44
C GLU A 293 -5.87 23.68 -8.83
N PHE A 294 -5.06 22.91 -8.13
CA PHE A 294 -4.94 21.48 -8.37
C PHE A 294 -6.22 20.77 -7.91
N LYS A 295 -6.58 19.70 -8.63
CA LYS A 295 -7.66 18.79 -8.24
C LYS A 295 -7.13 17.58 -7.47
N THR A 296 -5.86 17.24 -7.70
CA THR A 296 -5.16 16.10 -7.10
C THR A 296 -3.65 16.29 -7.17
N ALA A 297 -2.92 15.74 -6.20
CA ALA A 297 -1.46 15.76 -6.09
C ALA A 297 -0.82 14.40 -6.43
N SER A 298 -1.27 13.76 -7.52
CA SER A 298 -1.05 12.32 -7.74
C SER A 298 0.00 12.00 -8.82
N TYR A 299 0.87 11.02 -8.54
CA TYR A 299 1.85 10.52 -9.51
C TYR A 299 1.20 9.76 -10.67
N GLU A 300 0.02 9.18 -10.45
CA GLU A 300 -0.76 8.42 -11.43
C GLU A 300 -1.12 9.27 -12.66
N TYR A 301 -1.19 10.59 -12.48
CA TYR A 301 -1.36 11.56 -13.57
C TYR A 301 -0.06 12.31 -13.92
N TYR A 302 1.10 11.80 -13.53
CA TYR A 302 2.41 12.46 -13.63
C TYR A 302 2.45 13.84 -12.97
N ARG A 303 1.83 13.95 -11.78
CA ARG A 303 1.81 15.13 -10.91
C ARG A 303 1.30 16.38 -11.63
N THR A 304 2.21 17.23 -12.10
CA THR A 304 1.89 18.52 -12.71
C THR A 304 1.47 18.39 -14.17
N PHE A 305 1.73 17.26 -14.84
CA PHE A 305 1.48 17.09 -16.28
C PHE A 305 0.08 17.53 -16.75
N PRO A 306 -1.04 17.17 -16.07
CA PRO A 306 -2.39 17.55 -16.49
C PRO A 306 -2.66 19.06 -16.37
N TYR A 307 -1.88 19.74 -15.52
CA TYR A 307 -1.98 21.18 -15.24
C TYR A 307 -1.13 22.03 -16.18
N ARG A 308 -0.46 21.39 -17.16
CA ARG A 308 0.30 22.04 -18.23
C ARG A 308 1.32 23.04 -17.69
N PRO A 309 2.38 22.62 -16.98
CA PRO A 309 3.36 23.54 -16.40
C PRO A 309 4.11 24.37 -17.45
N GLN A 310 4.13 23.95 -18.71
CA GLN A 310 4.69 24.70 -19.83
C GLN A 310 3.98 26.03 -20.12
N GLN A 311 2.80 26.30 -19.55
CA GLN A 311 2.13 27.60 -19.64
C GLN A 311 2.25 28.45 -18.37
N TRP A 312 3.00 28.00 -17.37
CA TRP A 312 3.36 28.80 -16.20
C TRP A 312 4.51 29.74 -16.54
N TRP A 313 4.53 30.92 -15.90
CA TRP A 313 5.59 31.91 -16.09
C TRP A 313 5.85 32.68 -14.78
N LEU A 314 7.05 33.22 -14.62
CA LEU A 314 7.42 34.04 -13.47
C LEU A 314 7.16 35.51 -13.78
N ASP A 315 6.41 36.17 -12.91
CA ASP A 315 6.24 37.62 -12.92
C ASP A 315 7.52 38.29 -12.41
N GLU A 316 7.97 39.31 -13.13
CA GLU A 316 9.22 40.03 -12.84
C GLU A 316 9.13 40.76 -11.49
#